data_AF-A0A1H0J1V1-F1
#
_entry.id   AF-A0A1H0J1V1-F1
#
_cell.length_a   1.000
_cell.length_b   1.000
_cell.length_c   1.000
_cell.angle_alpha   90.00
_cell.angle_beta   90.00
_cell.angle_gamma   90.00
#
_symmetry.space_group_name_H-M   'P 1'
#
loop_
_entity.id
_entity.type
_entity.pdbx_description
1 polymer ?
#
loop_
_entity_poly.entity_id
_entity_poly.type
_entity_poly.pdbx_seq_one_letter_code
_entity_poly.pdbx_strand_id
1 'polypeptide(L)' 'MTAQPEAQAETKADAQPGPDAGSDARSTDELKHALVESLMGVIGAPDDEGAASNAAALIATLDARLAAEAA' A
#
# COMPACT_ATOMS: atom_id res chain seq x y z
N MET A 1 34.38 37.62 -27.11
CA MET A 1 33.35 36.56 -27.02
C MET A 1 32.89 36.54 -25.58
N THR A 2 31.85 37.33 -25.30
CA THR A 2 31.36 37.58 -23.93
C THR A 2 30.37 36.47 -23.59
N ALA A 3 30.68 35.66 -22.58
CA ALA A 3 29.79 34.60 -22.11
C ALA A 3 29.28 34.97 -20.72
N GLN A 4 28.02 35.39 -20.62
CA GLN A 4 27.06 34.96 -19.60
C GLN A 4 25.66 35.05 -20.25
N PRO A 5 24.76 34.12 -19.91
CA PRO A 5 23.81 34.47 -18.87
C PRO A 5 23.58 33.39 -17.82
N GLU A 6 23.43 33.87 -16.59
CA GLU A 6 22.91 33.20 -15.41
C GLU A 6 21.39 33.05 -15.56
N ALA A 7 20.85 31.84 -15.33
CA ALA A 7 19.48 31.60 -14.85
C ALA A 7 19.23 30.09 -14.74
N GLN A 8 19.51 29.50 -13.58
CA GLN A 8 18.83 28.28 -13.15
C GLN A 8 18.38 28.49 -11.70
N ALA A 9 17.34 29.30 -11.57
CA ALA A 9 16.44 29.27 -10.44
C ALA A 9 15.25 28.42 -10.88
N GLU A 10 15.18 27.18 -10.43
CA GLU A 10 13.90 26.52 -10.22
C GLU A 10 14.04 25.51 -9.09
N THR A 11 13.75 26.01 -7.91
CA THR A 11 13.37 25.26 -6.71
C THR A 11 12.21 24.34 -7.07
N LYS A 12 12.48 23.13 -7.54
CA LYS A 12 11.51 22.05 -7.42
C LYS A 12 11.63 21.53 -6.00
N ALA A 13 10.85 22.15 -5.12
CA ALA A 13 10.55 21.62 -3.81
C ALA A 13 10.15 20.16 -4.00
N ASP A 14 11.06 19.28 -3.61
CA ASP A 14 10.80 17.86 -3.46
C ASP A 14 9.83 17.73 -2.28
N ALA A 15 8.54 17.92 -2.59
CA ALA A 15 7.47 17.47 -1.72
C ALA A 15 7.48 15.95 -1.81
N GLN A 16 8.41 15.32 -1.11
CA GLN A 16 8.25 13.94 -0.68
C GLN A 16 6.92 13.89 0.10
N PRO A 17 5.88 13.19 -0.38
CA PRO A 17 4.80 12.82 0.51
C PRO A 17 5.43 11.88 1.56
N GLY A 18 5.48 12.33 2.81
CA GLY A 18 5.98 11.52 3.91
C GLY A 18 5.17 10.20 3.99
N PRO A 19 5.81 9.03 4.12
CA PRO A 19 5.12 7.79 4.36
C PRO A 19 4.83 7.72 5.86
N ASP A 20 3.70 8.25 6.31
CA ASP A 20 3.01 7.87 7.56
C ASP A 20 2.02 8.97 7.95
N ALA A 21 0.87 9.02 7.28
CA ALA A 21 -0.29 9.74 7.77
C ALA A 21 -1.57 9.07 7.26
N GLY A 22 -1.74 7.78 7.60
CA GLY A 22 -2.90 7.01 7.19
C GLY A 22 -2.89 5.56 7.69
N SER A 23 -2.32 5.29 8.86
CA SER A 23 -2.24 3.92 9.41
C SER A 23 -3.51 3.50 10.16
N ASP A 24 -4.56 4.32 10.19
CA ASP A 24 -5.82 4.01 10.83
C ASP A 24 -6.96 4.01 9.80
N ALA A 25 -7.42 2.79 9.50
CA ALA A 25 -8.43 2.41 8.52
C ALA A 25 -7.99 2.40 7.05
N ARG A 26 -7.25 1.34 6.64
CA ARG A 26 -7.38 0.85 5.25
C ARG A 26 -8.87 0.78 4.92
N SER A 27 -9.29 1.27 3.78
CA SER A 27 -10.67 1.07 3.32
C SER A 27 -10.93 -0.42 3.04
N THR A 28 -12.19 -0.86 3.04
CA THR A 28 -12.55 -2.24 2.66
C THR A 28 -12.00 -2.60 1.27
N ASP A 29 -11.90 -1.62 0.36
CA ASP A 29 -11.29 -1.77 -0.96
C ASP A 29 -9.77 -2.04 -0.91
N GLU A 30 -9.03 -1.31 -0.06
CA GLU A 30 -7.59 -1.51 0.14
C GLU A 30 -7.29 -2.87 0.79
N LEU A 31 -8.17 -3.36 1.67
CA LEU A 31 -8.08 -4.72 2.21
C LEU A 31 -8.31 -5.78 1.14
N LYS A 32 -9.24 -5.56 0.20
CA LYS A 32 -9.46 -6.47 -0.93
C LYS A 32 -8.24 -6.52 -1.85
N HIS A 33 -7.63 -5.36 -2.14
CA HIS A 33 -6.40 -5.30 -2.92
C HIS A 33 -5.25 -6.06 -2.24
N ALA A 34 -5.03 -5.80 -0.95
CA ALA A 34 -4.02 -6.49 -0.16
C ALA A 34 -4.24 -8.02 -0.09
N LEU A 35 -5.51 -8.46 -0.03
CA LEU A 35 -5.85 -9.88 -0.07
C LEU A 35 -5.49 -10.53 -1.40
N VAL A 36 -5.73 -9.85 -2.52
CA VAL A 36 -5.39 -10.36 -3.87
C VAL A 36 -3.88 -10.49 -4.03
N GLU A 37 -3.11 -9.48 -3.61
CA GLU A 37 -1.65 -9.52 -3.64
C GLU A 37 -1.10 -10.64 -2.76
N SER A 38 -1.65 -10.78 -1.55
CA SER A 38 -1.27 -11.87 -0.64
C SER A 38 -1.59 -13.23 -1.23
N LEU A 39 -2.73 -13.40 -1.92
CA LEU A 39 -3.11 -14.64 -2.56
C LEU A 39 -2.19 -14.97 -3.75
N MET A 40 -1.80 -13.97 -4.54
CA MET A 40 -0.80 -14.16 -5.60
C MET A 40 0.55 -14.62 -5.03
N GLY A 41 0.95 -14.06 -3.87
CA GLY A 41 2.14 -14.51 -3.15
C GLY A 41 2.06 -15.98 -2.72
N VAL A 42 0.94 -16.39 -2.11
CA VAL A 42 0.71 -17.78 -1.70
C VAL A 42 0.67 -18.74 -2.88
N ILE A 43 0.10 -18.35 -4.02
CA ILE A 43 0.10 -19.16 -5.24
C ILE A 43 1.54 -19.32 -5.79
N GLY A 44 2.37 -18.29 -5.67
CA GLY A 44 3.78 -18.32 -6.08
C GLY A 44 4.69 -19.11 -5.14
N ALA A 45 4.32 -19.22 -3.86
CA ALA A 45 5.06 -19.95 -2.82
C ALA A 45 4.09 -20.63 -1.85
N PRO A 46 3.52 -21.79 -2.22
CA PRO A 46 2.48 -22.45 -1.42
C PRO A 46 3.00 -23.05 -0.10
N ASP A 47 4.30 -23.35 -0.02
CA ASP A 47 4.97 -23.85 1.19
C ASP A 47 5.45 -22.72 2.13
N ASP A 48 5.23 -21.45 1.78
CA ASP A 48 5.59 -20.33 2.64
C ASP A 48 4.53 -20.11 3.72
N GLU A 49 4.83 -20.62 4.91
CA GLU A 49 3.93 -20.57 6.07
C GLU A 49 3.64 -19.12 6.53
N GLY A 50 4.58 -18.20 6.30
CA GLY A 50 4.42 -16.78 6.56
C GLY A 50 3.39 -16.12 5.65
N ALA A 51 3.46 -16.41 4.34
CA ALA A 51 2.49 -15.96 3.35
C ALA A 51 1.08 -16.50 3.65
N ALA A 52 0.98 -17.78 4.04
CA ALA A 52 -0.28 -18.39 4.44
C ALA A 52 -0.88 -17.72 5.69
N SER A 53 -0.07 -17.47 6.73
CA SER A 53 -0.51 -16.79 7.95
C SER A 53 -0.96 -15.34 7.69
N ASN A 54 -0.25 -14.63 6.82
CA ASN A 54 -0.62 -13.27 6.45
C ASN A 54 -1.95 -13.20 5.68
N ALA A 55 -2.13 -14.11 4.70
CA ALA A 55 -3.39 -14.22 3.97
C ALA A 55 -4.56 -14.53 4.90
N ALA A 56 -4.39 -15.45 5.86
CA ALA A 56 -5.42 -15.77 6.85
C ALA A 56 -5.83 -14.56 7.71
N ALA A 57 -4.86 -13.75 8.15
CA ALA A 57 -5.13 -12.54 8.94
C ALA A 57 -5.89 -11.48 8.12
N LEU A 58 -5.54 -11.31 6.84
CA LEU A 58 -6.25 -10.40 5.93
C LEU A 58 -7.69 -10.86 5.67
N ILE A 59 -7.92 -12.16 5.47
CA ILE A 59 -9.26 -12.74 5.30
C ILE A 59 -10.12 -12.48 6.54
N ALA A 60 -9.61 -12.79 7.74
CA ALA A 60 -10.36 -12.59 8.99
C ALA A 60 -10.73 -11.11 9.21
N THR A 61 -9.82 -10.19 8.87
CA THR A 61 -10.04 -8.74 9.00
C THR A 61 -11.09 -8.25 8.00
N LEU A 62 -11.06 -8.75 6.75
CA LEU A 62 -12.03 -8.40 5.73
C LEU A 62 -13.43 -8.96 6.06
N ASP A 63 -13.49 -10.21 6.52
CA ASP A 63 -14.73 -10.87 6.93
C ASP A 63 -15.42 -10.12 8.07
N ALA A 64 -14.68 -9.77 9.13
CA ALA A 64 -15.21 -9.00 10.26
C ALA A 64 -15.78 -7.63 9.83
N ARG A 65 -15.13 -6.97 8.87
CA ARG A 65 -15.61 -5.70 8.32
C ARG A 65 -16.87 -5.87 7.48
N LEU A 66 -16.90 -6.84 6.58
CA LEU A 66 -18.08 -7.12 5.76
C LEU A 66 -19.28 -7.54 6.62
N ALA A 67 -19.05 -8.32 7.69
CA ALA A 67 -20.09 -8.69 8.64
C ALA A 67 -20.65 -7.46 9.39
N ALA A 68 -19.78 -6.50 9.75
CA ALA A 68 -20.20 -5.24 10.38
C ALA A 68 -20.94 -4.31 9.40
N GLU A 69 -20.58 -4.29 8.11
CA GLU A 69 -21.29 -3.52 7.08
C GLU A 69 -22.67 -4.10 6.72
N ALA A 70 -22.87 -5.41 6.96
CA ALA A 70 -24.12 -6.11 6.65
C ALA A 70 -25.17 -6.07 7.78
N ALA A 71 -24.81 -5.62 8.99
CA ALA A 71 -25.67 -5.55 10.17
C ALA A 71 -26.36 -4.19 10.32
#